data_AF-A0AAV9CME0-F1
#
_entry.id   AF-A0AAV9CME0-F1
#
_cell.length_a   1.000
_cell.length_b   1.000
_cell.length_c   1.000
_cell.angle_alpha   90.00
_cell.angle_beta   90.00
_cell.angle_gamma   90.00
#
_symmetry.space_group_name_H-M   'P 1'
#
loop_
_entity.id
_entity.type
_entity.pdbx_description
1 polymer ?
#
loop_
_entity_poly.entity_id
_entity_poly.type
_entity_poly.pdbx_seq_one_letter_code
_entity_poly.pdbx_strand_id
1 'polypeptide(L)'
;MTEAVVRNKPGMVSVKDMPVLQDGPPPGGFPPVRYARRIPTKGPSAVAIFLAAFGAFSYGMYQVGKGNKIRRALKEEKYAARRAILPILQAEEDKRFVEQYKKYLDEEARIMKDVPGWKVGESVYHSKRWTPPATGELRPDVW
;
A
#
# COMPACT_ATOMS: atom_id res chain seq x y z
N MET A 1 -87.25 -2.50 30.43
CA MET A 1 -87.98 -1.21 30.49
C MET A 1 -87.25 -0.14 31.33
N THR A 2 -86.02 -0.38 31.84
CA THR A 2 -85.28 0.57 32.70
C THR A 2 -84.31 1.49 31.94
N GLU A 3 -83.82 1.07 30.78
CA GLU A 3 -82.87 1.84 29.96
C GLU A 3 -83.42 3.22 29.55
N ALA A 4 -84.73 3.34 29.33
CA ALA A 4 -85.39 4.61 28.99
C ALA A 4 -85.35 5.63 30.15
N VAL A 5 -85.22 5.15 31.39
CA VAL A 5 -85.08 6.01 32.58
C VAL A 5 -83.61 6.40 32.80
N VAL A 6 -82.68 5.49 32.50
CA VAL A 6 -81.24 5.69 32.70
C VAL A 6 -80.63 6.58 31.63
N ARG A 7 -80.99 6.38 30.35
CA ARG A 7 -80.50 7.16 29.20
C ARG A 7 -81.50 8.25 28.81
N ASN A 8 -82.13 8.89 29.79
CA ASN A 8 -83.14 9.89 29.51
C ASN A 8 -82.50 11.21 29.05
N LYS A 9 -83.10 11.87 28.06
CA LYS A 9 -82.75 13.22 27.62
C LYS A 9 -84.00 14.13 27.69
N PRO A 10 -83.92 15.34 28.26
CA PRO A 10 -85.05 16.27 28.28
C PRO A 10 -85.60 16.53 26.87
N GLY A 11 -86.92 16.37 26.70
CA GLY A 11 -87.61 16.56 25.41
C GLY A 11 -87.70 15.33 24.50
N MET A 12 -87.32 14.14 24.98
CA MET A 12 -87.49 12.88 24.24
C MET A 12 -88.97 12.48 24.11
N VAL A 13 -89.44 12.29 22.88
CA VAL A 13 -90.85 11.90 22.58
C VAL A 13 -90.96 10.40 22.31
N SER A 14 -89.87 9.76 21.87
CA SER A 14 -89.82 8.34 21.55
C SER A 14 -88.55 7.67 22.09
N VAL A 15 -88.63 6.38 22.38
CA VAL A 15 -87.49 5.53 22.76
C VAL A 15 -86.38 5.55 21.70
N LYS A 16 -86.68 5.90 20.43
CA LYS A 16 -85.68 6.02 19.37
C LYS A 16 -84.71 7.20 19.55
N ASP A 17 -85.10 8.23 20.30
CA ASP A 17 -84.29 9.44 20.49
C ASP A 17 -83.38 9.37 21.73
N MET A 18 -83.25 8.17 22.33
CA MET A 18 -82.36 7.95 23.47
C MET A 18 -80.89 8.27 23.09
N PRO A 19 -80.16 9.08 23.87
CA PRO A 19 -78.75 9.35 23.64
C PRO A 19 -77.92 8.07 23.67
N VAL A 20 -77.16 7.86 22.60
CA VAL A 20 -76.14 6.82 22.49
C VAL A 20 -74.82 7.52 22.19
N LEU A 21 -73.98 7.65 23.21
CA LEU A 21 -72.60 8.10 23.07
C LEU A 21 -71.69 6.87 23.12
N GLN A 22 -71.17 6.49 21.96
CA GLN A 22 -70.23 5.38 21.81
C GLN A 22 -68.85 5.93 21.47
N ASP A 23 -67.80 5.21 21.87
CA ASP A 23 -66.46 5.51 21.41
C ASP A 23 -66.36 5.26 19.90
N GLY A 24 -65.78 6.21 19.19
CA GLY A 24 -65.77 6.24 17.73
C GLY A 24 -64.75 7.24 17.20
N PRO A 25 -64.37 7.12 15.92
CA PRO A 25 -63.46 8.08 15.33
C PRO A 25 -64.08 9.48 15.37
N PRO A 26 -63.26 10.53 15.53
CA PRO A 26 -63.76 11.89 15.43
C PRO A 26 -64.41 12.12 14.06
N PRO A 27 -65.38 13.04 13.94
CA PRO A 27 -65.94 13.41 12.64
C PRO A 27 -64.81 13.93 11.73
N GLY A 28 -64.52 13.19 10.66
CA GLY A 28 -63.37 13.44 9.76
C GLY A 28 -62.26 12.39 9.80
N GLY A 29 -62.28 11.46 10.75
CA GLY A 29 -61.33 10.35 10.85
C GLY A 29 -59.93 10.75 11.36
N PHE A 30 -59.03 9.76 11.44
CA PHE A 30 -57.64 9.96 11.84
C PHE A 30 -56.76 10.34 10.63
N PRO A 31 -55.62 11.02 10.86
CA PRO A 31 -54.67 11.28 9.78
C PRO A 31 -54.21 9.98 9.12
N PRO A 32 -53.89 10.01 7.82
CA PRO A 32 -53.51 8.81 7.09
C PRO A 32 -52.20 8.24 7.63
N VAL A 33 -52.27 7.05 8.22
CA VAL A 33 -51.09 6.32 8.68
C VAL A 33 -50.37 5.73 7.48
N ARG A 34 -49.12 6.13 7.28
CA ARG A 34 -48.31 5.63 6.17
C ARG A 34 -47.76 4.23 6.49
N TYR A 35 -48.28 3.21 5.82
CA TYR A 35 -47.87 1.81 6.00
C TYR A 35 -46.82 1.33 4.99
N ALA A 36 -46.70 2.01 3.83
CA ALA A 36 -45.80 1.58 2.77
C ALA A 36 -44.32 1.91 3.07
N ARG A 37 -43.44 0.95 2.74
CA ARG A 37 -41.98 1.13 2.80
C ARG A 37 -41.53 2.14 1.75
N ARG A 38 -40.77 3.16 2.16
CA ARG A 38 -40.10 4.11 1.26
C ARG A 38 -38.61 4.14 1.55
N ILE A 39 -37.82 3.55 0.67
CA ILE A 39 -36.36 3.65 0.71
C ILE A 39 -35.93 4.56 -0.43
N PRO A 40 -35.40 5.76 -0.13
CA PRO A 40 -34.93 6.66 -1.16
C PRO A 40 -33.55 6.20 -1.67
N THR A 41 -33.42 5.96 -2.97
CA THR A 41 -32.14 5.67 -3.63
C THR A 41 -31.47 6.98 -4.07
N LYS A 42 -30.84 7.69 -3.12
CA LYS A 42 -30.15 8.98 -3.38
C LYS A 42 -28.67 8.83 -3.77
N GLY A 43 -28.28 7.67 -4.28
CA GLY A 43 -26.91 7.40 -4.69
C GLY A 43 -26.58 7.99 -6.06
N PRO A 44 -25.28 8.19 -6.38
CA PRO A 44 -24.85 8.51 -7.73
C PRO A 44 -25.26 7.40 -8.71
N SER A 45 -25.55 7.77 -9.95
CA SER A 45 -25.89 6.80 -10.99
C SER A 45 -24.69 5.90 -11.30
N ALA A 46 -24.94 4.72 -11.85
CA ALA A 46 -23.88 3.77 -12.22
C ALA A 46 -22.83 4.40 -13.14
N VAL A 47 -23.26 5.22 -14.11
CA VAL A 47 -22.37 5.92 -15.03
C VAL A 47 -21.52 6.96 -14.29
N ALA A 48 -22.09 7.69 -13.33
CA ALA A 48 -21.33 8.65 -12.53
C ALA A 48 -20.23 7.96 -11.71
N ILE A 49 -20.53 6.81 -11.11
CA ILE A 49 -19.54 6.01 -10.37
C ILE A 49 -18.43 5.53 -11.31
N PHE A 50 -18.81 4.98 -12.47
CA PHE A 50 -17.84 4.47 -13.46
C PHE A 50 -16.90 5.56 -13.97
N LEU A 51 -17.45 6.71 -14.38
CA LEU A 51 -16.65 7.82 -14.90
C LEU A 51 -15.74 8.42 -13.82
N ALA A 52 -16.21 8.50 -12.57
CA ALA A 52 -15.38 8.95 -11.46
C ALA A 52 -14.21 8.00 -11.21
N ALA A 53 -14.46 6.68 -11.18
CA ALA A 53 -13.43 5.67 -11.00
C ALA A 53 -12.43 5.68 -12.16
N PHE A 54 -12.91 5.73 -13.40
CA PHE A 54 -12.07 5.78 -14.59
C PHE A 54 -11.23 7.07 -14.66
N GLY A 55 -11.84 8.21 -14.34
CA GLY A 55 -11.16 9.51 -14.28
C GLY A 55 -10.07 9.52 -13.20
N ALA A 56 -10.39 9.04 -11.99
CA ALA A 56 -9.41 8.93 -10.91
C ALA A 56 -8.25 8.00 -11.28
N PHE A 57 -8.55 6.85 -11.90
CA PHE A 57 -7.52 5.89 -12.32
C PHE A 57 -6.61 6.46 -13.41
N SER A 58 -7.18 7.00 -14.48
CA SER A 58 -6.42 7.56 -15.60
C SER A 58 -5.53 8.71 -15.15
N TYR A 59 -6.06 9.63 -14.35
CA TYR A 59 -5.28 10.72 -13.76
C TYR A 59 -4.22 10.22 -12.77
N GLY A 60 -4.56 9.26 -11.92
CA GLY A 60 -3.62 8.63 -11.00
C GLY A 60 -2.43 7.99 -11.72
N MET A 61 -2.69 7.24 -12.79
CA MET A 61 -1.64 6.62 -13.60
C MET A 61 -0.75 7.65 -14.29
N TYR A 62 -1.31 8.76 -14.76
CA TYR A 62 -0.53 9.87 -15.29
C TYR A 62 0.42 10.47 -14.25
N GLN A 63 -0.07 10.69 -13.02
CA GLN A 63 0.76 11.22 -11.93
C GLN A 63 1.84 10.22 -11.48
N VAL A 64 1.54 8.93 -11.45
CA VAL A 64 2.54 7.87 -11.21
C VAL A 64 3.64 7.91 -12.28
N GLY A 65 3.28 8.09 -13.56
CA GLY A 65 4.24 8.25 -14.65
C GLY A 65 5.18 9.44 -14.44
N LYS A 66 4.64 10.61 -14.07
CA LYS A 66 5.45 11.80 -13.70
C LYS A 66 6.37 11.53 -12.52
N GLY A 67 5.84 10.94 -11.45
CA GLY A 67 6.63 10.60 -10.26
C GLY A 67 7.77 9.63 -10.57
N ASN A 68 7.52 8.62 -11.40
CA ASN A 68 8.55 7.67 -11.83
C ASN A 68 9.63 8.32 -12.68
N LYS A 69 9.29 9.31 -13.53
CA LYS A 69 10.28 10.09 -14.29
C LYS A 69 11.20 10.87 -13.36
N ILE A 70 10.65 11.53 -12.35
CA ILE A 70 11.42 12.28 -11.34
C ILE A 70 12.31 11.33 -10.53
N ARG A 71 11.76 10.21 -10.04
CA ARG A 71 12.54 9.19 -9.31
C ARG A 71 13.70 8.64 -10.13
N ARG A 72 13.51 8.46 -11.45
CA ARG A 72 14.57 8.03 -12.36
C ARG A 72 15.67 9.09 -12.47
N ALA A 73 15.31 10.37 -12.61
CA ALA A 73 16.27 11.46 -12.65
C ALA A 73 17.10 11.53 -11.35
N LEU A 74 16.48 11.41 -10.18
CA LEU A 74 17.17 11.39 -8.89
C LEU A 74 18.10 10.17 -8.73
N LYS A 75 17.69 8.99 -9.22
CA LYS A 75 18.56 7.80 -9.23
C LYS A 75 19.75 8.00 -10.16
N GLU A 76 19.53 8.60 -11.32
CA GLU A 76 20.60 8.87 -12.29
C GLU A 76 21.61 9.88 -11.73
N GLU A 77 21.15 10.93 -11.05
CA GLU A 77 22.01 11.87 -10.32
C GLU A 77 22.88 11.15 -9.28
N LYS A 78 22.27 10.28 -8.46
CA LYS A 78 23.01 9.46 -7.48
C LYS A 78 24.05 8.56 -8.15
N TYR A 79 23.71 7.94 -9.28
CA TYR A 79 24.65 7.09 -10.02
C TYR A 79 25.75 7.89 -10.72
N ALA A 80 25.45 9.09 -11.21
CA ALA A 80 26.44 10.00 -11.77
C ALA A 80 27.44 10.45 -10.70
N ALA A 81 26.97 10.85 -9.52
CA ALA A 81 27.83 11.21 -8.39
C ALA A 81 28.72 10.04 -7.96
N ARG A 82 28.17 8.82 -7.87
CA ARG A 82 28.96 7.61 -7.57
C ARG A 82 30.02 7.32 -8.63
N ARG A 83 29.68 7.42 -9.91
CA ARG A 83 30.63 7.23 -11.01
C ARG A 83 31.75 8.27 -10.99
N ALA A 84 31.46 9.51 -10.59
CA ALA A 84 32.45 10.57 -10.51
C ALA A 84 33.52 10.29 -9.43
N ILE A 85 33.12 9.74 -8.27
CA ILE A 85 34.05 9.43 -7.17
C ILE A 85 34.71 8.05 -7.28
N LEU A 86 34.14 7.14 -8.09
CA LEU A 86 34.60 5.75 -8.21
C LEU A 86 36.10 5.62 -8.53
N PRO A 87 36.70 6.40 -9.46
CA PRO A 87 38.12 6.26 -9.77
C PRO A 87 39.03 6.52 -8.57
N ILE A 88 38.65 7.43 -7.68
CA ILE A 88 39.44 7.76 -6.48
C ILE A 88 39.38 6.59 -5.50
N LEU A 89 38.17 6.10 -5.21
CA LEU A 89 37.98 4.95 -4.31
C LEU A 89 38.66 3.69 -4.84
N GLN A 90 38.61 3.46 -6.16
CA GLN A 90 39.30 2.35 -6.79
C GLN A 90 40.82 2.46 -6.63
N ALA A 91 41.39 3.65 -6.83
CA ALA A 91 42.83 3.86 -6.68
C ALA A 91 43.30 3.65 -5.23
N GLU A 92 42.51 4.09 -4.25
CA GLU A 92 42.79 3.86 -2.82
C GLU A 92 42.76 2.36 -2.48
N GLU A 93 41.76 1.63 -2.98
CA GLU A 93 41.65 0.18 -2.77
C GLU A 93 42.76 -0.59 -3.50
N ASP A 94 43.13 -0.19 -4.73
CA ASP A 94 44.23 -0.80 -5.47
C ASP A 94 45.55 -0.62 -4.71
N LYS A 95 45.79 0.57 -4.12
CA LYS A 95 46.96 0.81 -3.26
C LYS A 95 46.94 -0.10 -2.03
N ARG A 96 45.82 -0.18 -1.33
CA ARG A 96 45.65 -1.06 -0.15
C ARG A 96 45.92 -2.52 -0.52
N PHE A 97 45.39 -2.98 -1.66
CA PHE A 97 45.56 -4.33 -2.15
C PHE A 97 47.02 -4.64 -2.48
N VAL A 98 47.70 -3.76 -3.23
CA VAL A 98 49.12 -3.96 -3.58
C VAL A 98 50.02 -4.00 -2.34
N GLU A 99 49.77 -3.13 -1.36
CA GLU A 99 50.50 -3.17 -0.08
C GLU A 99 50.29 -4.48 0.67
N GLN A 100 49.05 -4.97 0.74
CA GLN A 100 48.75 -6.24 1.39
C GLN A 100 49.31 -7.44 0.62
N TYR A 101 49.27 -7.38 -0.71
CA TYR A 101 49.78 -8.44 -1.58
C TYR A 101 51.31 -8.55 -1.48
N LYS A 102 52.03 -7.43 -1.37
CA LYS A 102 53.47 -7.42 -1.09
C LYS A 102 53.80 -8.13 0.23
N LYS A 103 53.09 -7.80 1.31
CA LYS A 103 53.27 -8.47 2.62
C LYS A 103 53.01 -9.98 2.52
N TYR A 104 51.98 -10.37 1.77
CA TYR A 104 51.68 -11.78 1.51
C TYR A 104 52.82 -12.49 0.78
N LEU A 105 53.39 -11.88 -0.26
CA LEU A 105 54.53 -12.44 -1.00
C LEU A 105 55.82 -12.49 -0.16
N ASP A 106 56.07 -11.48 0.67
CA ASP A 106 57.23 -11.46 1.58
C ASP A 106 57.13 -12.59 2.62
N GLU A 107 55.93 -12.81 3.17
CA GLU A 107 55.68 -13.94 4.07
C GLU A 107 55.77 -15.30 3.35
N GLU A 108 55.26 -15.40 2.12
CA GLU A 108 55.39 -16.59 1.30
C GLU A 108 56.86 -16.94 1.06
N ALA A 109 57.69 -15.96 0.67
CA ALA A 109 59.13 -16.12 0.49
C ALA A 109 59.85 -16.57 1.76
N ARG A 110 59.48 -16.00 2.91
CA ARG A 110 60.05 -16.34 4.22
C ARG A 110 59.73 -17.78 4.62
N ILE A 111 58.49 -18.22 4.40
CA ILE A 111 57.99 -19.54 4.80
C ILE A 111 58.49 -20.63 3.83
N MET A 112 58.51 -20.36 2.52
CA MET A 112 58.79 -21.36 1.48
C MET A 112 60.27 -21.45 1.06
N LYS A 113 61.17 -20.72 1.73
CA LYS A 113 62.61 -20.67 1.38
C LYS A 113 63.31 -22.04 1.28
N ASP A 114 62.85 -23.03 2.05
CA ASP A 114 63.48 -24.34 2.18
C ASP A 114 62.83 -25.41 1.27
N VAL A 115 61.79 -25.04 0.50
CA VAL A 115 61.04 -25.99 -0.34
C VAL A 115 61.59 -26.01 -1.78
N PRO A 116 62.09 -27.15 -2.28
CA PRO A 116 62.70 -27.22 -3.60
C PRO A 116 61.66 -27.03 -4.72
N GLY A 117 61.97 -26.17 -5.69
CA GLY A 117 61.13 -25.92 -6.87
C GLY A 117 59.98 -24.92 -6.65
N TRP A 118 59.82 -24.37 -5.43
CA TRP A 118 58.84 -23.32 -5.17
C TRP A 118 59.28 -21.98 -5.76
N LYS A 119 58.40 -21.35 -6.55
CA LYS A 119 58.60 -19.99 -7.07
C LYS A 119 57.59 -19.05 -6.41
N VAL A 120 58.10 -18.11 -5.63
CA VAL A 120 57.28 -17.12 -4.92
C VAL A 120 56.48 -16.29 -5.93
N GLY A 121 55.17 -16.14 -5.68
CA GLY A 121 54.29 -15.34 -6.54
C GLY A 121 54.05 -15.92 -7.94
N GLU A 122 54.32 -17.20 -8.17
CA GLU A 122 53.99 -17.85 -9.44
C GLU A 122 52.46 -17.91 -9.63
N SER A 123 51.99 -17.45 -10.79
CA SER A 123 50.56 -17.49 -11.13
C SER A 123 50.08 -18.93 -11.27
N VAL A 124 49.06 -19.30 -10.51
CA VAL A 124 48.36 -20.58 -10.64
C VAL A 124 47.60 -20.68 -11.96
N TYR A 125 47.28 -19.54 -12.58
CA TYR A 125 46.60 -19.48 -13.86
C TYR A 125 47.60 -19.53 -15.02
N HIS A 126 47.31 -20.38 -16.01
CA HIS A 126 48.10 -20.49 -17.25
C HIS A 126 48.00 -19.27 -18.17
N SER A 127 47.03 -18.39 -17.95
CA SER A 127 46.87 -17.16 -18.73
C SER A 127 47.78 -16.05 -18.20
N LYS A 128 48.28 -15.17 -19.08
CA LYS A 128 49.04 -13.97 -18.68
C LYS A 128 48.17 -12.85 -18.09
N ARG A 129 46.86 -13.08 -17.94
CA ARG A 129 45.93 -12.08 -17.42
C ARG A 129 45.94 -12.12 -15.90
N TRP A 130 46.00 -10.95 -15.28
CA TRP A 130 45.82 -10.83 -13.83
C TRP A 130 44.39 -11.22 -13.42
N THR A 131 44.28 -12.00 -12.35
CA THR A 131 43.02 -12.45 -11.75
C THR A 131 43.07 -12.17 -10.25
N PRO A 132 42.00 -11.59 -9.66
CA PRO A 132 41.96 -11.34 -8.23
C PRO A 132 42.01 -12.67 -7.44
N PRO A 133 42.65 -12.69 -6.26
CA PRO A 133 42.69 -13.89 -5.42
C PRO A 133 41.28 -14.24 -4.92
N ALA A 134 41.00 -15.54 -4.81
CA ALA A 134 39.73 -16.05 -4.31
C ALA A 134 39.82 -16.36 -2.81
N THR A 135 38.73 -16.13 -2.07
CA THR A 135 38.62 -16.50 -0.65
C THR A 135 38.15 -17.94 -0.44
N GLY A 136 37.66 -18.62 -1.47
CA GLY A 136 37.14 -19.99 -1.41
C GLY A 136 35.67 -20.11 -1.00
N GLU A 137 35.06 -19.04 -0.53
CA GLU A 137 33.65 -18.97 -0.15
C GLU A 137 32.80 -18.30 -1.24
N LEU A 138 31.54 -18.74 -1.38
CA LEU A 138 30.57 -18.10 -2.28
C LEU A 138 29.91 -16.91 -1.59
N ARG A 139 30.06 -15.71 -2.18
CA ARG A 139 29.55 -14.42 -1.66
C ARG A 139 30.07 -14.01 -0.27
N PRO A 140 31.39 -13.92 -0.07
CA PRO A 140 31.98 -13.47 1.20
C PRO A 140 31.67 -12.00 1.54
N ASP A 141 31.12 -11.24 0.59
CA ASP A 141 30.69 -9.85 0.72
C ASP A 141 29.29 -9.70 1.35
N VAL A 142 28.53 -10.78 1.45
CA VAL A 142 27.16 -10.80 1.99
C VAL A 142 27.11 -11.75 3.18
N TRP A 143 27.02 -11.20 4.39
CA TRP A 143 26.85 -11.94 5.64
C TRP A 143 25.38 -11.99 6.07
#